data_AF-A0A0V0R565-F1
#
_entry.id   AF-A0A0V0R565-F1
#
_cell.length_a   1.000
_cell.length_b   1.000
_cell.length_c   1.000
_cell.angle_alpha   90.00
_cell.angle_beta   90.00
_cell.angle_gamma   90.00
#
_symmetry.space_group_name_H-M   'P 1'
#
loop_
_entity.id
_entity.type
_entity.pdbx_description
1 polymer ?
#
loop_
_entity_poly.entity_id
_entity_poly.type
_entity_poly.pdbx_seq_one_letter_code
_entity_poly.pdbx_strand_id
1 'polypeptide(L)'
;MQGQQVLKSFPKSIGTLEFLIRTLENNLGTVERTVSPLVNKLGVSQTEFENVISQQREQIYKQAVKSGNTNVRNFVKEQEKKLQAENQQEEKPQQQQQQQKPQKQAKQQTEQKDQQVKKDKKQKQPKQQPIQEPETSESIFYNIDIRVGNIVEAAKHPESDKLYVEKIDVGGEIREIASGLQQFVPIEGMTGLCLVITNLKPRKIGGIPSNGMVLCTSNADKTQVEILRPPAGSKPGQRVFLEGTECPSEAPGLLNPKKKILENAILTTDENKVATYDNKFKWALPAGVIVSPTISKGTIS
;
A
#
# COMPACT_ATOMS: atom_id res chain seq x y z
N MET A 1 -0.96 -52.62 -10.23
CA MET A 1 -1.26 -51.55 -11.19
C MET A 1 -2.02 -50.48 -10.41
N GLN A 2 -1.32 -49.42 -10.00
CA GLN A 2 -1.24 -48.12 -10.73
C GLN A 2 -2.60 -47.39 -10.69
N GLY A 3 -2.74 -46.12 -10.32
CA GLY A 3 -1.82 -45.04 -9.97
C GLY A 3 -2.69 -43.82 -9.58
N GLN A 4 -2.35 -43.10 -8.51
CA GLN A 4 -1.77 -41.74 -8.54
C GLN A 4 -2.63 -40.61 -9.12
N GLN A 5 -2.88 -39.61 -8.24
CA GLN A 5 -2.87 -38.14 -8.43
C GLN A 5 -3.77 -37.53 -9.52
N VAL A 6 -4.47 -36.42 -9.28
CA VAL A 6 -3.89 -35.07 -9.27
C VAL A 6 -4.84 -34.06 -8.60
N LEU A 7 -4.25 -33.16 -7.80
CA LEU A 7 -4.79 -31.93 -7.22
C LEU A 7 -5.41 -30.95 -8.25
N LYS A 8 -6.13 -29.93 -7.73
CA LYS A 8 -6.34 -28.57 -8.27
C LYS A 8 -7.67 -28.31 -9.00
N SER A 9 -8.58 -27.60 -8.34
CA SER A 9 -8.73 -26.13 -8.49
C SER A 9 -10.14 -25.67 -8.10
N PHE A 10 -10.20 -24.66 -7.23
CA PHE A 10 -11.40 -23.88 -6.94
C PHE A 10 -11.89 -23.13 -8.20
N PRO A 11 -13.19 -22.80 -8.25
CA PRO A 11 -13.53 -21.38 -8.36
C PRO A 11 -14.70 -21.01 -7.44
N LYS A 12 -14.40 -20.40 -6.28
CA LYS A 12 -15.39 -19.61 -5.53
C LYS A 12 -15.32 -18.17 -6.06
N SER A 13 -15.96 -17.89 -7.20
CA SER A 13 -15.82 -16.59 -7.89
C SER A 13 -17.13 -15.82 -8.09
N ILE A 14 -18.14 -15.99 -7.23
CA ILE A 14 -19.35 -15.14 -7.27
C ILE A 14 -19.52 -14.40 -5.94
N GLY A 15 -19.44 -15.10 -4.80
CA GLY A 15 -19.58 -14.47 -3.48
C GLY A 15 -18.51 -13.42 -3.15
N THR A 16 -17.27 -13.60 -3.64
CA THR A 16 -16.18 -12.62 -3.42
C THR A 16 -16.38 -11.36 -4.26
N LEU A 17 -16.95 -11.49 -5.46
CA LEU A 17 -17.24 -10.35 -6.34
C LEU A 17 -18.45 -9.57 -5.83
N GLU A 18 -19.51 -10.24 -5.39
CA GLU A 18 -20.64 -9.53 -4.76
C GLU A 18 -20.26 -8.85 -3.46
N PHE A 19 -19.39 -9.48 -2.66
CA PHE A 19 -18.86 -8.85 -1.46
C PHE A 19 -17.99 -7.62 -1.77
N LEU A 20 -17.15 -7.70 -2.81
CA LEU A 20 -16.37 -6.56 -3.30
C LEU A 20 -17.25 -5.46 -3.89
N ILE A 21 -18.25 -5.79 -4.69
CA ILE A 21 -19.21 -4.83 -5.27
C ILE A 21 -19.97 -4.13 -4.13
N ARG A 22 -20.51 -4.88 -3.18
CA ARG A 22 -21.23 -4.33 -2.03
C ARG A 22 -20.35 -3.49 -1.11
N THR A 23 -19.06 -3.84 -0.98
CA THR A 23 -18.07 -3.04 -0.25
C THR A 23 -17.75 -1.75 -1.00
N LEU A 24 -17.62 -1.81 -2.32
CA LEU A 24 -17.41 -0.63 -3.17
C LEU A 24 -18.64 0.28 -3.18
N GLU A 25 -19.85 -0.25 -3.25
CA GLU A 25 -21.11 0.50 -3.14
C GLU A 25 -21.25 1.18 -1.78
N ASN A 26 -20.92 0.49 -0.68
CA ASN A 26 -20.91 1.07 0.65
C ASN A 26 -19.86 2.18 0.80
N ASN A 27 -18.67 1.99 0.22
CA ASN A 27 -17.63 3.02 0.20
C ASN A 27 -18.05 4.22 -0.65
N LEU A 28 -18.68 3.99 -1.81
CA LEU A 28 -19.21 5.04 -2.68
C LEU A 28 -20.33 5.83 -1.99
N GLY A 29 -21.26 5.16 -1.30
CA GLY A 29 -22.30 5.82 -0.50
C GLY A 29 -21.74 6.58 0.70
N THR A 30 -20.60 6.17 1.25
CA THR A 30 -19.89 6.91 2.31
C THR A 30 -19.20 8.16 1.75
N VAL A 31 -18.65 8.06 0.53
CA VAL A 31 -18.12 9.21 -0.22
C VAL A 31 -19.26 10.17 -0.58
N GLU A 32 -20.39 9.70 -1.07
CA GLU A 32 -21.54 10.56 -1.38
C GLU A 32 -22.09 11.26 -0.13
N ARG A 33 -22.18 10.59 1.03
CA ARG A 33 -22.64 11.22 2.28
C ARG A 33 -21.66 12.24 2.86
N THR A 34 -20.36 12.13 2.55
CA THR A 34 -19.34 13.08 3.01
C THR A 34 -19.15 14.23 2.02
N VAL A 35 -19.27 13.97 0.73
CA VAL A 35 -19.10 14.95 -0.34
C VAL A 35 -20.36 15.78 -0.58
N SER A 36 -21.57 15.21 -0.45
CA SER A 36 -22.84 15.95 -0.60
C SER A 36 -22.96 17.20 0.31
N PRO A 37 -22.65 17.13 1.63
CA PRO A 37 -22.68 18.32 2.48
C PRO A 37 -21.54 19.30 2.18
N LEU A 38 -20.41 18.85 1.60
CA LEU A 38 -19.30 19.72 1.18
C LEU A 38 -19.60 20.44 -0.15
N VAL A 39 -20.26 19.77 -1.09
CA VAL A 39 -20.72 20.33 -2.37
C VAL A 39 -21.80 21.40 -2.15
N ASN A 40 -22.75 21.15 -1.24
CA ASN A 40 -23.76 22.13 -0.85
C ASN A 40 -23.18 23.36 -0.14
N LYS A 41 -22.02 23.23 0.52
CA LYS A 41 -21.36 24.32 1.25
C LYS A 41 -20.47 25.21 0.35
N LEU A 42 -20.15 24.76 -0.87
CA LEU A 42 -19.24 25.43 -1.79
C LEU A 42 -19.90 25.93 -3.10
N GLY A 43 -21.20 25.71 -3.30
CA GLY A 43 -21.94 26.31 -4.43
C GLY A 43 -21.42 25.92 -5.81
N VAL A 44 -20.74 24.76 -5.92
CA VAL A 44 -20.20 24.26 -7.18
C VAL A 44 -21.34 23.64 -7.97
N SER A 45 -21.57 24.12 -9.19
CA SER A 45 -22.64 23.63 -10.04
C SER A 45 -22.42 22.14 -10.31
N GLN A 46 -23.48 21.34 -10.27
CA GLN A 46 -23.48 19.89 -10.50
C GLN A 46 -22.70 19.47 -11.77
N THR A 47 -22.61 20.38 -12.74
CA THR A 47 -21.85 20.25 -13.99
C THR A 47 -20.33 20.23 -13.80
N GLU A 48 -19.77 21.01 -12.87
CA GLU A 48 -18.31 21.08 -12.65
C GLU A 48 -17.80 19.83 -11.95
N PHE A 49 -18.59 19.28 -11.02
CA PHE A 49 -18.27 18.03 -10.34
C PHE A 49 -18.27 16.84 -11.31
N GLU A 50 -19.29 16.75 -12.17
CA GLU A 50 -19.37 15.72 -13.22
C GLU A 50 -18.22 15.85 -14.24
N ASN A 51 -17.82 17.08 -14.58
CA ASN A 51 -16.68 17.31 -15.46
C ASN A 51 -15.35 16.83 -14.85
N VAL A 52 -15.13 17.06 -13.56
CA VAL A 52 -13.91 16.61 -12.86
C VAL A 52 -13.87 15.07 -12.77
N ILE A 53 -15.01 14.44 -12.45
CA ILE A 53 -15.12 12.97 -12.42
C ILE A 53 -14.86 12.39 -13.82
N SER A 54 -15.46 12.99 -14.86
CA SER A 54 -15.28 12.57 -16.25
C SER A 54 -13.81 12.66 -16.68
N GLN A 55 -13.12 13.75 -16.36
CA GLN A 55 -11.69 13.92 -16.67
C GLN A 55 -10.82 12.88 -15.96
N GLN A 56 -11.07 12.59 -14.68
CA GLN A 56 -10.31 11.57 -13.96
C GLN A 56 -10.56 10.17 -14.52
N ARG A 57 -11.80 9.83 -14.87
CA ARG A 57 -12.15 8.57 -15.54
C ARG A 57 -11.41 8.41 -16.86
N GLU A 58 -11.35 9.47 -17.67
CA GLU A 58 -10.64 9.45 -18.95
C GLU A 58 -9.12 9.28 -18.79
N GLN A 59 -8.52 9.88 -17.76
CA GLN A 59 -7.11 9.70 -17.44
C GLN A 59 -6.78 8.26 -17.02
N ILE A 60 -7.58 7.68 -16.12
CA ILE A 60 -7.47 6.29 -15.69
C ILE A 60 -7.62 5.35 -16.90
N TYR A 61 -8.58 5.64 -17.79
CA TYR A 61 -8.81 4.86 -19.01
C TYR A 61 -7.59 4.92 -19.96
N LYS A 62 -7.06 6.10 -20.25
CA LYS A 62 -5.87 6.27 -21.10
C LYS A 62 -4.65 5.58 -20.50
N GLN A 63 -4.50 5.59 -19.18
CA GLN A 63 -3.42 4.91 -18.47
C GLN A 63 -3.58 3.37 -18.54
N ALA A 64 -4.79 2.86 -18.35
CA ALA A 64 -5.09 1.44 -18.46
C ALA A 64 -4.86 0.90 -19.87
N VAL A 65 -5.26 1.64 -20.91
CA VAL A 65 -5.04 1.27 -22.32
C VAL A 65 -3.55 1.29 -22.70
N LYS A 66 -2.78 2.27 -22.22
CA LYS A 66 -1.32 2.33 -22.42
C LYS A 66 -0.56 1.18 -21.74
N SER A 67 -1.11 0.65 -20.65
CA SER A 67 -0.49 -0.45 -19.88
C SER A 67 -0.67 -1.86 -20.48
N GLY A 68 -1.34 -1.99 -21.65
CA GLY A 68 -1.36 -3.23 -22.43
C GLY A 68 -2.17 -4.38 -21.82
N ASN A 69 -3.10 -4.10 -20.90
CA ASN A 69 -3.91 -5.13 -20.26
C ASN A 69 -5.10 -5.55 -21.14
N THR A 70 -4.94 -6.65 -21.88
CA THR A 70 -5.93 -7.21 -22.82
C THR A 70 -7.30 -7.48 -22.17
N ASN A 71 -7.33 -7.75 -20.86
CA ASN A 71 -8.56 -8.01 -20.11
C ASN A 71 -9.42 -6.75 -19.94
N VAL A 72 -8.79 -5.58 -19.75
CA VAL A 72 -9.50 -4.29 -19.65
C VAL A 72 -10.11 -3.91 -21.00
N ARG A 73 -9.40 -4.16 -22.10
CA ARG A 73 -9.89 -3.86 -23.46
C ARG A 73 -11.12 -4.70 -23.82
N ASN A 74 -11.12 -5.98 -23.46
CA ASN A 74 -12.23 -6.88 -23.74
C ASN A 74 -13.45 -6.55 -22.85
N PHE A 75 -13.21 -6.24 -21.58
CA PHE A 75 -14.25 -5.79 -20.65
C PHE A 75 -14.91 -4.49 -21.11
N VAL A 76 -14.12 -3.50 -21.56
CA VAL A 76 -14.63 -2.23 -22.09
C VAL A 76 -15.46 -2.43 -23.35
N LYS A 77 -14.99 -3.25 -24.30
CA LYS A 77 -15.78 -3.61 -25.50
C LYS A 77 -17.09 -4.30 -25.16
N GLU A 78 -17.10 -5.09 -24.09
CA GLU A 78 -18.30 -5.78 -23.63
C GLU A 78 -19.29 -4.82 -22.95
N GLN A 79 -18.80 -3.86 -22.17
CA GLN A 79 -19.62 -2.81 -21.55
C GLN A 79 -20.14 -1.79 -22.58
N GLU A 80 -19.33 -1.38 -23.56
CA GLU A 80 -19.78 -0.53 -24.68
C GLU A 80 -20.86 -1.22 -25.51
N LYS A 81 -20.73 -2.54 -25.73
CA LYS A 81 -21.74 -3.33 -26.44
C LYS A 81 -23.03 -3.51 -25.63
N LYS A 82 -22.95 -3.59 -24.30
CA LYS A 82 -24.12 -3.61 -23.39
C LYS A 82 -24.82 -2.25 -23.38
N LEU A 83 -24.07 -1.16 -23.28
CA LEU A 83 -24.61 0.21 -23.30
C LEU A 83 -25.25 0.58 -24.64
N GLN A 84 -24.72 0.06 -25.75
CA GLN A 84 -25.33 0.22 -27.09
C GLN A 84 -26.56 -0.67 -27.32
N ALA A 85 -26.68 -1.80 -26.62
CA ALA A 85 -27.87 -2.66 -26.70
C ALA A 85 -29.02 -2.11 -25.85
N GLU A 86 -28.71 -1.48 -24.72
CA GLU A 86 -29.68 -0.85 -23.82
C GLU A 86 -30.26 0.45 -24.43
N ASN A 87 -29.43 1.25 -25.13
CA ASN A 87 -29.88 2.43 -25.88
C ASN A 87 -30.60 2.13 -27.21
N GLN A 88 -30.81 0.86 -27.58
CA GLN A 88 -31.56 0.47 -28.79
C GLN A 88 -33.00 -0.03 -28.49
N GLN A 89 -33.44 -0.05 -27.23
CA GLN A 89 -34.80 -0.47 -26.87
C GLN A 89 -35.79 0.68 -26.57
N GLU A 90 -35.36 1.94 -26.55
CA GLU A 90 -36.25 3.09 -26.25
C GLU A 90 -36.58 4.03 -27.43
N GLU A 91 -36.11 3.79 -28.66
CA GLU A 91 -36.52 4.65 -29.79
C GLU A 91 -36.90 3.88 -31.05
N LYS A 92 -38.22 3.76 -31.29
CA LYS A 92 -38.94 4.35 -32.44
C LYS A 92 -40.40 3.83 -32.49
N PRO A 93 -41.41 4.62 -32.94
CA PRO A 93 -41.37 5.20 -34.29
C PRO A 93 -42.09 6.53 -34.57
N GLN A 94 -41.49 7.35 -35.46
CA GLN A 94 -42.05 8.05 -36.65
C GLN A 94 -41.09 9.20 -37.04
N GLN A 95 -40.67 9.49 -38.27
CA GLN A 95 -40.91 8.96 -39.63
C GLN A 95 -39.78 9.48 -40.57
N GLN A 96 -39.39 8.65 -41.54
CA GLN A 96 -39.06 8.91 -42.97
C GLN A 96 -38.63 10.35 -43.37
N GLN A 97 -37.58 10.67 -44.14
CA GLN A 97 -36.88 10.11 -45.32
C GLN A 97 -35.47 10.80 -45.34
N GLN A 98 -34.33 10.26 -45.81
CA GLN A 98 -34.03 9.86 -47.18
C GLN A 98 -32.81 8.92 -47.24
N GLN A 99 -32.90 8.02 -48.20
CA GLN A 99 -31.89 7.07 -48.68
C GLN A 99 -30.63 7.77 -49.22
N GLN A 100 -29.44 7.19 -49.02
CA GLN A 100 -28.71 6.49 -50.10
C GLN A 100 -27.37 5.90 -49.60
N LYS A 101 -27.14 4.65 -50.00
CA LYS A 101 -25.87 3.89 -50.05
C LYS A 101 -25.54 3.75 -51.54
N PRO A 102 -24.29 3.52 -51.99
CA PRO A 102 -23.74 2.14 -51.97
C PRO A 102 -22.19 2.05 -51.83
N GLN A 103 -21.66 1.04 -51.11
CA GLN A 103 -20.86 -0.13 -51.60
C GLN A 103 -19.43 0.21 -52.07
N LYS A 104 -18.38 -0.61 -52.05
CA LYS A 104 -17.98 -1.96 -51.59
C LYS A 104 -16.47 -2.07 -51.94
N GLN A 105 -15.86 -3.18 -51.49
CA GLN A 105 -14.65 -3.84 -52.04
C GLN A 105 -13.31 -3.43 -51.41
N ALA A 106 -12.29 -4.27 -51.28
CA ALA A 106 -12.12 -5.73 -51.08
C ALA A 106 -10.61 -5.95 -51.32
N LYS A 107 -9.98 -6.84 -50.52
CA LYS A 107 -8.78 -7.66 -50.88
C LYS A 107 -7.47 -6.87 -51.13
N GLN A 108 -6.25 -7.37 -50.98
CA GLN A 108 -5.64 -8.63 -50.55
C GLN A 108 -4.10 -8.37 -50.51
N GLN A 109 -3.36 -9.24 -49.81
CA GLN A 109 -2.01 -9.74 -50.20
C GLN A 109 -0.81 -8.76 -50.06
N THR A 110 0.42 -9.14 -49.69
CA THR A 110 1.11 -10.44 -49.53
C THR A 110 2.28 -10.30 -48.55
N GLU A 111 2.71 -11.46 -48.06
CA GLU A 111 3.91 -11.80 -47.29
C GLU A 111 5.26 -11.42 -47.93
N GLN A 112 6.30 -11.54 -47.07
CA GLN A 112 7.72 -11.90 -47.27
C GLN A 112 8.70 -10.79 -46.86
N LYS A 113 9.91 -11.04 -46.35
CA LYS A 113 10.56 -12.08 -45.51
C LYS A 113 12.00 -11.56 -45.31
N ASP A 114 12.62 -11.94 -44.20
CA ASP A 114 14.06 -12.17 -43.99
C ASP A 114 15.09 -11.03 -43.74
N GLN A 115 15.92 -11.34 -42.73
CA GLN A 115 17.33 -11.02 -42.44
C GLN A 115 17.69 -9.59 -41.94
N GLN A 116 18.00 -9.41 -40.65
CA GLN A 116 19.25 -9.71 -39.94
C GLN A 116 20.43 -8.82 -40.40
N VAL A 117 20.95 -7.96 -39.50
CA VAL A 117 22.39 -7.78 -39.16
C VAL A 117 22.63 -6.57 -38.23
N LYS A 118 23.26 -6.89 -37.09
CA LYS A 118 24.29 -6.20 -36.26
C LYS A 118 24.15 -4.73 -35.81
N LYS A 119 24.29 -4.62 -34.48
CA LYS A 119 25.19 -3.74 -33.69
C LYS A 119 25.43 -2.33 -34.23
N ASP A 120 24.98 -1.33 -33.47
CA ASP A 120 25.92 -0.31 -33.04
C ASP A 120 25.60 0.34 -31.68
N LYS A 121 26.69 0.75 -31.03
CA LYS A 121 26.82 1.37 -29.70
C LYS A 121 25.73 2.38 -29.36
N LYS A 122 25.12 2.27 -28.17
CA LYS A 122 24.52 3.42 -27.47
C LYS A 122 25.22 3.66 -26.15
N GLN A 123 25.83 4.85 -26.10
CA GLN A 123 26.66 5.40 -25.04
C GLN A 123 25.96 5.39 -23.67
N LYS A 124 26.76 5.13 -22.63
CA LYS A 124 26.48 5.49 -21.24
C LYS A 124 26.17 6.99 -21.17
N GLN A 125 24.92 7.32 -20.88
CA GLN A 125 24.59 8.63 -20.32
C GLN A 125 24.99 8.64 -18.83
N PRO A 126 25.68 9.68 -18.35
CA PRO A 126 25.98 9.83 -16.94
C PRO A 126 24.67 10.00 -16.15
N LYS A 127 24.49 9.16 -15.13
CA LYS A 127 23.45 9.35 -14.10
C LYS A 127 23.65 10.73 -13.49
N GLN A 128 22.74 11.65 -13.79
CA GLN A 128 22.55 12.85 -12.99
C GLN A 128 22.17 12.38 -11.58
N GLN A 129 23.08 12.56 -10.63
CA GLN A 129 22.74 12.51 -9.22
C GLN A 129 21.84 13.72 -8.95
N PRO A 130 20.65 13.54 -8.36
CA PRO A 130 19.90 14.66 -7.81
C PRO A 130 20.80 15.35 -6.78
N ILE A 131 20.88 16.67 -6.87
CA ILE A 131 21.53 17.55 -5.92
C ILE A 131 20.89 17.23 -4.56
N GLN A 132 21.66 16.65 -3.64
CA GLN A 132 21.21 16.41 -2.28
C GLN A 132 21.21 17.77 -1.57
N GLU A 133 20.02 18.30 -1.35
CA GLU A 133 19.80 19.29 -0.30
C GLU A 133 20.32 18.72 1.03
N PRO A 134 20.86 19.56 1.93
CA PRO A 134 21.37 19.10 3.21
C PRO A 134 20.27 18.31 3.95
N GLU A 135 20.51 17.02 4.21
CA GLU A 135 19.54 16.18 4.91
C GLU A 135 19.30 16.76 6.32
N THR A 136 18.13 17.37 6.53
CA THR A 136 17.66 17.79 7.85
C THR A 136 17.36 16.56 8.69
N SER A 137 17.41 16.67 10.02
CA SER A 137 17.08 15.55 10.90
C SER A 137 15.69 14.97 10.58
N GLU A 138 14.70 15.82 10.29
CA GLU A 138 13.35 15.42 9.83
C GLU A 138 13.39 14.57 8.55
N SER A 139 14.17 14.98 7.54
CA SER A 139 14.31 14.21 6.29
C SER A 139 14.93 12.83 6.52
N ILE A 140 15.86 12.72 7.48
CA ILE A 140 16.49 11.45 7.87
C ILE A 140 15.47 10.51 8.50
N PHE A 141 14.57 11.02 9.34
CA PHE A 141 13.48 10.21 9.91
C PHE A 141 12.62 9.57 8.81
N TYR A 142 12.29 10.34 7.77
CA TYR A 142 11.46 9.85 6.66
C TYR A 142 12.15 8.83 5.75
N ASN A 143 13.46 8.61 5.89
CA ASN A 143 14.14 7.46 5.27
C ASN A 143 13.78 6.13 5.94
N ILE A 144 13.25 6.16 7.17
CA ILE A 144 12.79 4.98 7.91
C ILE A 144 11.27 4.84 7.69
N ASP A 145 10.82 3.72 7.13
CA ASP A 145 9.39 3.46 6.92
C ASP A 145 8.81 2.80 8.17
N ILE A 146 8.24 3.61 9.07
CA ILE A 146 7.56 3.15 10.27
C ILE A 146 6.05 3.13 10.01
N ARG A 147 5.42 1.96 10.17
CA ARG A 147 3.99 1.77 9.97
C ARG A 147 3.32 1.09 11.15
N VAL A 148 2.02 1.33 11.27
CA VAL A 148 1.15 0.55 12.14
C VAL A 148 1.02 -0.86 11.58
N GLY A 149 1.36 -1.86 12.38
CA GLY A 149 1.10 -3.27 12.13
C GLY A 149 0.02 -3.82 13.07
N ASN A 150 -0.60 -4.94 12.71
CA ASN A 150 -1.43 -5.74 13.61
C ASN A 150 -0.86 -7.16 13.70
N ILE A 151 -0.40 -7.55 14.89
CA ILE A 151 0.09 -8.90 15.15
C ILE A 151 -1.13 -9.84 15.19
N VAL A 152 -1.32 -10.58 14.09
CA VAL A 152 -2.45 -11.52 13.93
C VAL A 152 -2.17 -12.86 14.59
N GLU A 153 -0.90 -13.26 14.62
CA GLU A 153 -0.44 -14.52 15.20
C GLU A 153 0.97 -14.32 15.76
N ALA A 154 1.24 -14.89 16.93
CA ALA A 154 2.57 -14.98 17.50
C ALA A 154 2.79 -16.40 18.00
N ALA A 155 3.95 -16.97 17.70
CA ALA A 155 4.35 -18.30 18.13
C ALA A 155 5.77 -18.30 18.68
N LYS A 156 6.07 -19.18 19.63
CA LYS A 156 7.45 -19.40 20.10
C LYS A 156 8.30 -19.95 18.97
N HIS A 157 9.54 -19.48 18.87
CA HIS A 157 10.48 -20.03 17.91
C HIS A 157 10.83 -21.49 18.27
N PRO A 158 10.85 -22.44 17.31
CA PRO A 158 11.03 -23.86 17.60
C PRO A 158 12.41 -24.18 18.19
N GLU A 159 13.44 -23.42 17.81
CA GLU A 159 14.84 -23.66 18.22
C GLU A 159 15.41 -22.56 19.15
N SER A 160 14.59 -21.61 19.61
CA SER A 160 15.08 -20.48 20.41
C SER A 160 14.12 -20.07 21.52
N ASP A 161 14.61 -20.03 22.75
CA ASP A 161 13.85 -19.60 23.93
C ASP A 161 13.78 -18.07 24.11
N LYS A 162 14.33 -17.32 23.14
CA LYS A 162 14.36 -15.85 23.18
C LYS A 162 13.49 -15.21 22.11
N LEU A 163 13.08 -15.97 21.09
CA LEU A 163 12.47 -15.44 19.89
C LEU A 163 11.00 -15.83 19.80
N TYR A 164 10.19 -14.86 19.41
CA TYR A 164 8.89 -15.10 18.83
C TYR A 164 8.95 -15.00 17.31
N VAL A 165 8.01 -15.68 16.65
CA VAL A 165 7.72 -15.56 15.23
C VAL A 165 6.32 -14.99 15.11
N GLU A 166 6.24 -13.77 14.60
CA GLU A 166 4.99 -13.03 14.43
C GLU A 166 4.56 -12.97 12.97
N LYS A 167 3.25 -13.12 12.74
CA LYS A 167 2.61 -12.69 11.50
C LYS A 167 1.96 -11.34 11.76
N ILE A 168 2.38 -10.33 11.00
CA ILE A 168 1.94 -8.95 11.20
C ILE A 168 1.31 -8.42 9.92
N ASP A 169 0.05 -7.99 10.00
CA ASP A 169 -0.63 -7.25 8.93
C ASP A 169 -0.18 -5.79 8.94
N VAL A 170 0.44 -5.33 7.86
CA VAL A 170 0.89 -3.92 7.69
C VAL A 170 0.05 -3.17 6.66
N GLY A 171 -1.25 -3.49 6.56
CA GLY A 171 -2.21 -2.79 5.71
C GLY A 171 -2.58 -3.57 4.45
N GLY A 172 -2.87 -4.86 4.58
CA GLY A 172 -3.20 -5.78 3.50
C GLY A 172 -2.05 -6.69 3.06
N GLU A 173 -0.88 -6.55 3.68
CA GLU A 173 0.29 -7.42 3.49
C GLU A 173 0.63 -8.08 4.82
N ILE A 174 0.62 -9.41 4.87
CA ILE A 174 1.09 -10.16 6.05
C ILE A 174 2.59 -10.40 5.93
N ARG A 175 3.33 -9.95 6.94
CA ARG A 175 4.78 -10.16 7.05
C ARG A 175 5.11 -11.09 8.19
N GLU A 176 6.05 -11.97 7.92
CA GLU A 176 6.71 -12.76 8.96
C GLU A 176 7.88 -11.97 9.54
N ILE A 177 7.86 -11.80 10.85
CA ILE A 177 8.86 -11.07 11.63
C ILE A 177 9.27 -11.97 12.80
N ALA A 178 10.56 -11.91 13.17
CA ALA A 178 11.04 -12.60 14.35
C ALA A 178 11.58 -11.57 15.35
N SER A 179 11.05 -11.57 16.57
CA SER A 179 11.40 -10.60 17.62
C SER A 179 11.97 -11.26 18.87
N GLY A 180 12.91 -10.58 19.53
CA GLY A 180 13.55 -11.04 20.77
C GLY A 180 12.75 -10.75 22.04
N LEU A 181 11.42 -10.88 21.99
CA LEU A 181 10.52 -10.40 23.06
C LEU A 181 10.11 -11.46 24.09
N GLN A 182 10.50 -12.72 23.91
CA GLN A 182 10.02 -13.83 24.74
C GLN A 182 10.36 -13.70 26.23
N GLN A 183 11.45 -13.01 26.56
CA GLN A 183 11.86 -12.77 27.96
C GLN A 183 11.16 -11.57 28.61
N PHE A 184 10.48 -10.73 27.82
CA PHE A 184 9.96 -9.44 28.27
C PHE A 184 8.44 -9.36 28.17
N VAL A 185 7.85 -9.97 27.14
CA VAL A 185 6.42 -9.90 26.84
C VAL A 185 5.85 -11.31 26.83
N PRO A 186 4.82 -11.60 27.65
CA PRO A 186 4.14 -12.88 27.59
C PRO A 186 3.40 -13.04 26.26
N ILE A 187 3.17 -14.27 25.80
CA ILE A 187 2.59 -14.55 24.47
C ILE A 187 1.19 -13.92 24.31
N GLU A 188 0.43 -13.86 25.40
CA GLU A 188 -0.90 -13.23 25.45
C GLU A 188 -0.83 -11.73 25.18
N GLY A 189 0.30 -11.10 25.55
CA GLY A 189 0.58 -9.69 25.34
C GLY A 189 1.17 -9.37 23.96
N MET A 190 1.39 -10.37 23.10
CA MET A 190 1.99 -10.15 21.77
C MET A 190 0.97 -9.70 20.73
N THR A 191 -0.28 -10.16 20.80
CA THR A 191 -1.29 -9.85 19.78
C THR A 191 -1.69 -8.37 19.75
N GLY A 192 -2.27 -7.92 18.64
CA GLY A 192 -2.82 -6.56 18.49
C GLY A 192 -1.90 -5.56 17.79
N LEU A 193 -2.26 -4.27 17.85
CA LEU A 193 -1.58 -3.21 17.10
C LEU A 193 -0.17 -2.91 17.61
N CYS A 194 0.80 -2.76 16.73
CA CYS A 194 2.17 -2.39 17.06
C CYS A 194 2.75 -1.42 16.01
N LEU A 195 3.96 -0.95 16.22
CA LEU A 195 4.71 -0.22 15.19
C LEU A 195 5.80 -1.12 14.59
N VAL A 196 5.97 -1.05 13.27
CA VAL A 196 6.87 -1.91 12.51
C VAL A 196 7.69 -1.08 11.54
N ILE A 197 9.00 -1.34 11.47
CA ILE A 197 9.83 -0.85 10.36
C ILE A 197 9.67 -1.79 9.17
N THR A 198 9.18 -1.26 8.05
CA THR A 198 8.80 -2.04 6.86
C THR A 198 9.82 -1.98 5.72
N ASN A 199 10.80 -1.07 5.75
CA ASN A 199 11.79 -0.90 4.67
C ASN A 199 13.20 -1.41 5.02
N LEU A 200 13.31 -2.37 5.93
CA LEU A 200 14.56 -3.08 6.20
C LEU A 200 14.81 -4.17 5.16
N LYS A 201 16.09 -4.45 4.89
CA LYS A 201 16.48 -5.62 4.11
C LYS A 201 16.05 -6.89 4.87
N PRO A 202 15.31 -7.82 4.25
CA PRO A 202 15.01 -9.11 4.85
C PRO A 202 16.28 -9.80 5.34
N ARG A 203 16.25 -10.32 6.56
CA ARG A 203 17.35 -11.09 7.13
C ARG A 203 16.81 -12.28 7.91
N LYS A 204 17.62 -13.33 8.03
CA LYS A 204 17.26 -14.47 8.88
C LYS A 204 17.64 -14.17 10.32
N ILE A 205 16.73 -14.42 11.26
CA ILE A 205 16.95 -14.33 12.71
C ILE A 205 16.54 -15.69 13.29
N GLY A 206 17.45 -16.39 13.95
CA GLY A 206 17.18 -17.76 14.43
C GLY A 206 16.92 -18.78 13.30
N GLY A 207 17.23 -18.45 12.04
CA GLY A 207 16.91 -19.29 10.87
C GLY A 207 15.60 -18.93 10.17
N ILE A 208 14.73 -18.16 10.82
CA ILE A 208 13.44 -17.70 10.27
C ILE A 208 13.63 -16.38 9.50
N PRO A 209 13.02 -16.22 8.30
CA PRO A 209 13.05 -14.95 7.58
C PRO A 209 12.28 -13.86 8.33
N SER A 210 12.94 -12.74 8.64
CA SER A 210 12.32 -11.56 9.25
C SER A 210 12.27 -10.43 8.23
N ASN A 211 11.05 -10.00 7.87
CA ASN A 211 10.75 -8.97 6.85
C ASN A 211 10.35 -7.62 7.46
N GLY A 212 10.93 -7.31 8.62
CA GLY A 212 10.71 -6.07 9.33
C GLY A 212 11.26 -6.16 10.75
N MET A 213 10.90 -5.18 11.56
CA MET A 213 11.27 -5.10 12.97
C MET A 213 10.13 -4.45 13.75
N VAL A 214 9.66 -5.12 14.80
CA VAL A 214 8.69 -4.54 15.76
C VAL A 214 9.42 -3.55 16.65
N LEU A 215 8.88 -2.34 16.77
CA LEU A 215 9.45 -1.29 17.61
C LEU A 215 9.00 -1.44 19.05
N CYS A 216 9.97 -1.40 19.95
CA CYS A 216 9.77 -1.48 21.39
C CYS A 216 10.46 -0.33 22.09
N THR A 217 9.98 0.02 23.27
CA THR A 217 10.70 0.90 24.20
C THR A 217 11.45 0.05 25.21
N SER A 218 12.72 0.35 25.46
CA SER A 218 13.51 -0.26 26.52
C SER A 218 13.98 0.79 27.52
N ASN A 219 14.06 0.42 28.79
CA ASN A 219 14.72 1.24 29.80
C ASN A 219 16.26 1.28 29.60
N ALA A 220 16.95 2.16 30.33
CA ALA A 220 18.37 2.44 30.12
C ALA A 220 19.29 1.21 30.29
N ASP A 221 18.96 0.33 31.22
CA ASP A 221 19.64 -0.93 31.53
C ASP A 221 19.12 -2.13 30.72
N LYS A 222 18.09 -1.93 29.87
CA LYS A 222 17.46 -2.95 29.02
C LYS A 222 16.91 -4.16 29.78
N THR A 223 16.55 -3.97 31.04
CA THR A 223 15.90 -5.00 31.87
C THR A 223 14.39 -5.05 31.63
N GLN A 224 13.80 -3.96 31.13
CA GLN A 224 12.39 -3.87 30.76
C GLN A 224 12.27 -3.46 29.29
N VAL A 225 11.45 -4.20 28.54
CA VAL A 225 11.15 -3.92 27.13
C VAL A 225 9.63 -4.03 26.93
N GLU A 226 9.06 -3.01 26.32
CA GLU A 226 7.61 -2.90 26.06
C GLU A 226 7.34 -2.63 24.59
N ILE A 227 6.37 -3.32 24.00
CA ILE A 227 5.95 -3.06 22.61
C ILE A 227 5.38 -1.65 22.52
N LEU A 228 5.85 -0.86 21.54
CA LEU A 228 5.31 0.46 21.29
C LEU A 228 3.96 0.34 20.57
N ARG A 229 2.88 0.70 21.29
CA ARG A 229 1.50 0.57 20.81
C ARG A 229 1.04 1.90 20.19
N PRO A 230 0.40 1.89 19.01
CA PRO A 230 -0.19 3.09 18.44
C PRO A 230 -1.47 3.50 19.22
N PRO A 231 -1.93 4.76 19.10
CA PRO A 231 -3.15 5.24 19.75
C PRO A 231 -4.39 4.47 19.28
N ALA A 232 -5.43 4.45 20.13
CA ALA A 232 -6.70 3.83 19.79
C ALA A 232 -7.32 4.47 18.53
N GLY A 233 -7.82 3.63 17.62
CA GLY A 233 -8.35 4.08 16.33
C GLY A 233 -7.34 4.09 15.18
N SER A 234 -6.06 3.80 15.44
CA SER A 234 -5.08 3.54 14.39
C SER A 234 -5.42 2.29 13.57
N LYS A 235 -5.06 2.33 12.28
CA LYS A 235 -5.33 1.25 11.32
C LYS A 235 -4.02 0.68 10.78
N PRO A 236 -3.93 -0.65 10.54
CA PRO A 236 -2.79 -1.25 9.88
C PRO A 236 -2.43 -0.54 8.57
N GLY A 237 -1.12 -0.34 8.34
CA GLY A 237 -0.56 0.34 7.18
C GLY A 237 -0.46 1.85 7.29
N GLN A 238 -1.05 2.49 8.31
CA GLN A 238 -0.83 3.91 8.55
C GLN A 238 0.65 4.19 8.84
N ARG A 239 1.19 5.21 8.16
CA ARG A 239 2.58 5.63 8.34
C ARG A 239 2.70 6.62 9.49
N VAL A 240 3.73 6.44 10.31
CA VAL A 240 4.08 7.39 11.38
C VAL A 240 4.79 8.60 10.76
N PHE A 241 4.42 9.79 11.20
CA PHE A 241 5.02 11.05 10.78
C PHE A 241 5.40 11.90 11.99
N LEU A 242 6.15 12.98 11.77
CA LEU A 242 6.54 13.89 12.84
C LEU A 242 5.47 14.95 13.05
N GLU A 243 5.10 15.22 14.31
CA GLU A 243 4.13 16.25 14.66
C GLU A 243 4.55 17.62 14.08
N GLY A 244 3.60 18.31 13.45
CA GLY A 244 3.87 19.60 12.79
C GLY A 244 4.43 19.49 11.37
N THR A 245 4.59 18.28 10.83
CA THR A 245 5.02 18.05 9.44
C THR A 245 3.98 17.24 8.66
N GLU A 246 3.93 17.42 7.35
CA GLU A 246 3.08 16.61 6.49
C GLU A 246 3.70 15.22 6.30
N CYS A 247 2.88 14.17 6.41
CA CYS A 247 3.33 12.82 6.09
C CYS A 247 3.66 12.75 4.58
N PRO A 248 4.90 12.38 4.20
CA PRO A 248 5.24 12.26 2.78
C PRO A 248 4.34 11.22 2.10
N SER A 249 3.80 11.58 0.93
CA SER A 249 2.93 10.70 0.15
C SER A 249 3.68 9.48 -0.40
N GLU A 250 4.98 9.60 -0.63
CA GLU A 250 5.81 8.51 -1.16
C GLU A 250 6.48 7.72 -0.03
N ALA A 251 6.33 6.40 -0.09
CA ALA A 251 7.04 5.49 0.81
C ALA A 251 8.55 5.45 0.44
N PRO A 252 9.45 5.46 1.42
CA PRO A 252 10.88 5.49 1.16
C PRO A 252 11.32 4.12 0.63
N GLY A 253 12.41 4.12 -0.13
CA GLY A 253 13.02 2.88 -0.61
C GLY A 253 13.60 2.02 0.53
N LEU A 254 14.18 0.89 0.13
CA LEU A 254 14.85 -0.03 1.04
C LEU A 254 16.05 0.64 1.72
N LEU A 255 16.11 0.57 3.05
CA LEU A 255 17.21 1.12 3.84
C LEU A 255 18.54 0.49 3.41
N ASN A 256 19.56 1.34 3.28
CA ASN A 256 20.92 0.90 2.99
C ASN A 256 21.69 0.67 4.31
N PRO A 257 22.04 -0.58 4.68
CA PRO A 257 22.74 -0.85 5.93
C PRO A 257 24.09 -0.13 6.04
N LYS A 258 24.73 0.20 4.91
CA LYS A 258 26.01 0.92 4.91
C LYS A 258 25.89 2.35 5.41
N LYS A 259 24.72 2.97 5.28
CA LYS A 259 24.47 4.34 5.74
C LYS A 259 24.19 4.42 7.25
N LYS A 260 23.94 3.29 7.91
CA LYS A 260 23.63 3.19 9.35
C LYS A 260 22.57 4.18 9.84
N ILE A 261 21.56 4.46 9.01
CA ILE A 261 20.55 5.49 9.28
C ILE A 261 19.79 5.18 10.57
N LEU A 262 19.34 3.93 10.71
CA LEU A 262 18.59 3.49 11.89
C LEU A 262 19.46 3.49 13.15
N GLU A 263 20.72 3.08 13.05
CA GLU A 263 21.65 3.05 14.20
C GLU A 263 22.07 4.44 14.67
N ASN A 264 22.10 5.41 13.76
CA ASN A 264 22.40 6.81 14.07
C ASN A 264 21.14 7.60 14.47
N ALA A 265 19.95 7.05 14.24
CA ALA A 265 18.69 7.69 14.59
C ALA A 265 18.48 7.65 16.11
N ILE A 266 18.30 8.82 16.71
CA ILE A 266 17.98 8.95 18.14
C ILE A 266 16.46 8.81 18.30
N LEU A 267 16.00 7.59 18.54
CA LEU A 267 14.60 7.28 18.81
C LEU A 267 14.43 7.04 20.31
N THR A 268 13.70 7.91 21.00
CA THR A 268 13.59 7.92 22.47
C THR A 268 12.18 8.29 22.91
N THR A 269 11.82 8.00 24.17
CA THR A 269 10.59 8.52 24.77
C THR A 269 10.87 9.75 25.65
N ASP A 270 9.94 10.70 25.70
CA ASP A 270 10.05 11.87 26.57
C ASP A 270 9.60 11.58 28.03
N GLU A 271 9.51 12.61 28.86
CA GLU A 271 9.03 12.50 30.25
C GLU A 271 7.56 12.07 30.34
N ASN A 272 6.78 12.39 29.31
CA ASN A 272 5.37 12.02 29.18
C ASN A 272 5.20 10.64 28.54
N LYS A 273 6.29 9.91 28.29
CA LYS A 273 6.33 8.61 27.60
C LYS A 273 6.00 8.70 26.11
N VAL A 274 5.94 9.90 25.53
CA VAL A 274 5.65 10.10 24.10
C VAL A 274 6.88 9.72 23.29
N ALA A 275 6.69 8.98 22.20
CA ALA A 275 7.77 8.65 21.28
C ALA A 275 8.26 9.89 20.54
N THR A 276 9.57 10.09 20.54
CA THR A 276 10.25 11.25 19.95
C THR A 276 11.43 10.82 19.10
N TYR A 277 11.77 11.68 18.15
CA TYR A 277 12.97 11.61 17.34
C TYR A 277 13.85 12.82 17.64
N ASP A 278 15.15 12.57 17.85
CA ASP A 278 16.16 13.57 18.19
C ASP A 278 15.79 14.40 19.44
N ASN A 279 15.03 13.79 20.36
CA ASN A 279 14.43 14.43 21.55
C ASN A 279 13.63 15.72 21.26
N LYS A 280 13.25 15.95 20.00
CA LYS A 280 12.65 17.21 19.54
C LYS A 280 11.31 16.96 18.86
N PHE A 281 11.25 15.98 17.96
CA PHE A 281 10.08 15.74 17.12
C PHE A 281 9.24 14.60 17.67
N LYS A 282 7.98 14.87 18.01
CA LYS A 282 7.06 13.85 18.49
C LYS A 282 6.51 13.03 17.34
N TRP A 283 6.31 11.74 17.57
CA TRP A 283 5.71 10.86 16.58
C TRP A 283 4.19 10.97 16.64
N ALA A 284 3.58 11.11 15.47
CA ALA A 284 2.15 11.30 15.31
C ALA A 284 1.57 10.31 14.29
N LEU A 285 0.30 9.99 14.54
CA LEU A 285 -0.60 9.30 13.64
C LEU A 285 -1.90 10.12 13.55
N PRO A 286 -2.77 9.89 12.55
CA PRO A 286 -4.03 10.62 12.45
C PRO A 286 -4.94 10.47 13.68
N ALA A 287 -4.76 9.38 14.44
CA ALA A 287 -5.51 9.10 15.67
C ALA A 287 -4.87 9.72 16.94
N GLY A 288 -3.65 10.26 16.86
CA GLY A 288 -2.97 10.91 17.99
C GLY A 288 -1.48 10.61 18.06
N VAL A 289 -0.87 10.98 19.18
CA VAL A 289 0.55 10.72 19.48
C VAL A 289 0.78 9.28 19.94
N ILE A 290 1.99 8.78 19.72
CA ILE A 290 2.40 7.45 20.15
C ILE A 290 3.02 7.54 21.54
N VAL A 291 2.55 6.69 22.46
CA VAL A 291 2.96 6.71 23.86
C VAL A 291 3.39 5.31 24.31
N SER A 292 4.50 5.24 25.02
CA SER A 292 4.98 4.01 25.67
C SER A 292 4.12 3.68 26.89
N PRO A 293 3.86 2.39 27.20
CA PRO A 293 2.99 2.01 28.31
C PRO A 293 3.48 2.54 29.67
N THR A 294 4.72 2.23 30.04
CA THR A 294 5.27 2.62 31.36
C THR A 294 6.63 3.32 31.28
N ILE A 295 7.41 3.11 30.22
CA ILE A 295 8.80 3.58 30.15
C ILE A 295 8.90 5.04 29.64
N SER A 296 9.27 5.95 30.54
CA SER A 296 9.68 7.33 30.22
C SER A 296 11.20 7.42 30.02
N LYS A 297 11.69 8.32 29.16
CA LYS A 297 13.14 8.49 28.88
C LYS A 297 13.82 7.19 28.43
N GLY A 298 13.08 6.32 27.76
CA GLY A 298 13.56 5.05 27.22
C GLY A 298 14.13 5.21 25.81
N THR A 299 14.87 4.19 25.38
CA THR A 299 15.33 4.07 23.98
C THR A 299 14.31 3.27 23.19
N ILE A 300 14.02 3.68 21.96
CA ILE A 300 13.15 2.95 21.03
C ILE A 300 14.03 2.15 20.06
N SER A 301 13.78 0.84 19.96
CA SER A 301 14.52 -0.07 19.06
C SER A 301 13.67 -1.22 18.57
#